data_AF-A0A7W3SR74-F1
#
_entry.id   AF-A0A7W3SR74-F1
#
_cell.length_a   1.000
_cell.length_b   1.000
_cell.length_c   1.000
_cell.angle_alpha   90.00
_cell.angle_beta   90.00
_cell.angle_gamma   90.00
#
_symmetry.space_group_name_H-M   'P 1'
#
loop_
_entity.id
_entity.type
_entity.pdbx_description
1 polymer ?
#
loop_
_entity_poly.entity_id
_entity_poly.type
_entity_poly.pdbx_seq_one_letter_code
_entity_poly.pdbx_strand_id
1 'polypeptide(L)'
;MDNITIWDVLRSLTSRRKLYVKWRFDLWRAKDEVPADEQELIERMHVKSLLPYQEWERTDEFRHISSLVLQSNQGRDLEELYNKVKERALNEPNAKDIEIMLKLQKEIGEHYKDAQRYFKGEE
;
A
#
# COMPACT_ATOMS: atom_id res chain seq x y z
N MET A 1 18.75 3.48 11.67
CA MET A 1 18.87 2.71 10.40
C MET A 1 17.78 3.23 9.51
N ASP A 2 18.11 3.77 8.34
CA ASP A 2 17.08 4.30 7.43
C ASP A 2 16.13 3.18 7.03
N ASN A 3 14.82 3.41 7.21
CA ASN A 3 13.80 2.43 6.84
C ASN A 3 13.73 2.28 5.31
N ILE A 4 13.80 1.04 4.82
CA ILE A 4 13.68 0.74 3.39
C ILE A 4 12.25 1.03 2.93
N THR A 5 12.10 1.85 1.89
CA THR A 5 10.81 2.16 1.28
C THR A 5 10.55 1.33 0.02
N ILE A 6 9.28 1.27 -0.41
CA ILE A 6 8.93 0.68 -1.71
C ILE A 6 9.68 1.33 -2.87
N TRP A 7 9.97 2.63 -2.81
CA TRP A 7 10.69 3.33 -3.86
C TRP A 7 12.16 2.91 -3.97
N ASP A 8 12.77 2.53 -2.85
CA ASP A 8 14.13 1.98 -2.82
C ASP A 8 14.17 0.62 -3.53
N VAL A 9 13.22 -0.25 -3.21
CA VAL A 9 13.10 -1.58 -3.84
C VAL A 9 12.76 -1.47 -5.31
N LEU A 10 11.84 -0.57 -5.70
CA LEU A 10 11.55 -0.35 -7.12
C LEU A 10 12.79 0.08 -7.90
N ARG A 11 13.69 0.88 -7.31
CA ARG A 11 14.93 1.31 -7.96
C ARG A 11 15.90 0.16 -8.23
N SER A 12 15.92 -0.88 -7.39
CA SER A 12 16.79 -2.05 -7.59
C SER A 12 16.23 -3.09 -8.56
N LEU A 13 14.92 -3.06 -8.85
CA LEU A 13 14.30 -3.99 -9.80
C LEU A 13 14.66 -3.68 -11.26
N THR A 14 14.66 -4.72 -12.09
CA THR A 14 14.74 -4.58 -13.55
C THR A 14 13.57 -3.75 -14.07
N SER A 15 13.76 -3.06 -15.21
CA SER A 15 12.72 -2.18 -15.77
C SER A 15 11.38 -2.88 -15.97
N ARG A 16 11.39 -4.15 -16.39
CA ARG A 16 10.16 -4.95 -16.58
C ARG A 16 9.47 -5.29 -15.26
N ARG A 17 10.22 -5.76 -14.25
CA ARG A 17 9.66 -6.05 -12.92
C ARG A 17 9.13 -4.78 -12.24
N LYS A 18 9.84 -3.67 -12.36
CA LYS A 18 9.40 -2.36 -11.89
C LYS A 18 8.07 -1.95 -12.54
N LEU A 19 7.95 -2.09 -13.86
CA LEU A 19 6.73 -1.74 -14.59
C LEU A 19 5.56 -2.64 -14.17
N TYR A 20 5.80 -3.94 -14.02
CA TYR A 20 4.80 -4.88 -13.51
C TYR A 20 4.33 -4.54 -12.10
N VAL A 21 5.25 -4.26 -11.15
CA VAL A 21 4.90 -3.87 -9.78
C VAL A 21 4.11 -2.57 -9.76
N LYS A 22 4.50 -1.57 -10.57
CA LYS A 22 3.75 -0.32 -10.70
C LYS A 22 2.31 -0.55 -11.18
N TRP A 23 2.14 -1.37 -12.20
CA TRP A 23 0.82 -1.72 -12.72
C TRP A 23 0.00 -2.50 -11.70
N ARG A 24 0.59 -3.52 -11.07
CA ARG A 24 -0.07 -4.45 -10.15
C ARG A 24 -0.57 -3.80 -8.87
N PHE A 25 0.07 -2.72 -8.42
CA PHE A 25 -0.24 -1.99 -7.19
C PHE A 25 -0.65 -0.53 -7.42
N ASP A 26 -0.86 -0.12 -8.67
CA ASP A 26 -1.24 1.25 -9.04
C ASP A 26 -0.25 2.33 -8.51
N LEU A 27 1.06 2.06 -8.58
CA LEU A 27 2.12 2.94 -8.03
C LEU A 27 2.62 3.97 -9.04
N TRP A 28 1.71 4.60 -9.77
CA TRP A 28 2.04 5.57 -10.81
C TRP A 28 2.21 6.97 -10.25
N ARG A 29 3.15 7.72 -10.81
CA ARG A 29 3.30 9.15 -10.54
C ARG A 29 2.39 9.94 -11.48
N ALA A 30 2.03 11.17 -11.10
CA ALA A 30 1.15 12.02 -11.90
C ALA A 30 1.59 12.27 -13.36
N LYS A 31 2.87 12.06 -13.68
CA LYS A 31 3.44 12.21 -15.03
C LYS A 31 3.70 10.89 -15.74
N ASP A 32 3.48 9.75 -15.08
CA ASP A 32 3.71 8.45 -15.68
C ASP A 32 2.59 8.15 -16.69
N GLU A 33 2.95 7.59 -17.84
CA GLU A 33 1.96 7.02 -18.75
C GLU A 33 1.51 5.67 -18.18
N VAL A 34 0.25 5.58 -17.77
CA VAL A 34 -0.34 4.36 -17.22
C VAL A 34 -0.84 3.48 -18.37
N PRO A 35 -0.49 2.19 -18.45
CA PRO A 35 -1.09 1.27 -19.40
C PRO A 35 -2.60 1.19 -19.16
N ALA A 36 -3.39 1.31 -20.21
CA ALA A 36 -4.86 1.23 -20.14
C ALA A 36 -5.34 -0.16 -19.74
N ASP A 37 -4.61 -1.20 -20.15
CA ASP A 37 -4.94 -2.60 -19.88
C ASP A 37 -3.70 -3.51 -19.82
N GLU A 38 -3.95 -4.81 -19.62
CA GLU A 38 -2.91 -5.84 -19.57
C GLU A 38 -2.18 -6.01 -20.91
N GLN A 39 -2.87 -5.83 -22.04
CA GLN A 39 -2.28 -6.01 -23.37
C GLN A 39 -1.26 -4.91 -23.66
N GLU A 40 -1.61 -3.66 -23.34
CA GLU A 40 -0.69 -2.53 -23.45
C GLU A 40 0.51 -2.70 -22.50
N LEU A 41 0.30 -3.25 -21.30
CA LEU A 41 1.41 -3.57 -20.39
C LEU A 41 2.36 -4.60 -21.01
N ILE A 42 1.84 -5.68 -21.59
CA ILE A 42 2.63 -6.73 -22.26
C ILE A 42 3.48 -6.13 -23.40
N GLU A 43 2.88 -5.26 -24.20
CA GLU A 43 3.54 -4.55 -25.30
C GLU A 43 4.68 -3.65 -24.79
N ARG A 44 4.41 -2.83 -23.77
CA ARG A 44 5.41 -1.95 -23.12
C ARG A 44 6.53 -2.73 -22.45
N MET A 45 6.24 -3.90 -21.90
CA MET A 45 7.23 -4.78 -21.29
C MET A 45 8.04 -5.57 -22.33
N HIS A 46 7.60 -5.58 -23.59
CA HIS A 46 8.14 -6.41 -24.68
C HIS A 46 8.23 -7.90 -24.29
N VAL A 47 7.14 -8.42 -23.72
CA VAL A 47 7.01 -9.84 -23.34
C VAL A 47 5.86 -10.50 -24.10
N LYS A 48 5.78 -11.84 -24.07
CA LYS A 48 4.69 -12.57 -24.73
C LYS A 48 3.47 -12.76 -23.82
N SER A 49 3.68 -12.74 -22.51
CA SER A 49 2.64 -12.91 -21.50
C SER A 49 3.14 -12.42 -20.14
N LEU A 50 2.19 -12.18 -19.22
CA LEU A 50 2.51 -11.85 -17.83
C LEU A 50 2.67 -13.08 -16.92
N LEU A 51 2.47 -14.29 -17.45
CA LEU A 51 2.53 -15.53 -16.67
C LEU A 51 3.80 -15.66 -15.81
N PRO A 52 5.02 -15.37 -16.31
CA PRO A 52 6.23 -15.45 -15.49
C PRO A 52 6.25 -14.44 -14.32
N TYR A 53 5.55 -13.31 -14.46
CA TYR A 53 5.43 -12.29 -13.41
C TYR A 53 4.36 -12.68 -12.39
N GLN A 54 3.27 -13.28 -12.84
CA GLN A 54 2.24 -13.89 -11.98
C GLN A 54 2.82 -15.06 -11.17
N GLU A 55 3.69 -15.87 -11.76
CA GLU A 55 4.44 -16.91 -11.04
C GLU A 55 5.42 -16.30 -10.04
N TRP A 56 6.09 -15.20 -10.41
CA TRP A 56 6.97 -14.44 -9.52
C TRP A 56 6.24 -13.89 -8.30
N GLU A 57 4.93 -13.63 -8.37
CA GLU A 57 4.12 -13.20 -7.20
C GLU A 57 4.15 -14.20 -6.03
N ARG A 58 4.46 -15.47 -6.31
CA ARG A 58 4.53 -16.54 -5.31
C ARG A 58 5.88 -16.61 -4.59
N THR A 59 6.83 -15.76 -4.97
CA THR A 59 8.18 -15.75 -4.38
C THR A 59 8.24 -14.87 -3.13
N ASP A 60 9.25 -15.12 -2.29
CA ASP A 60 9.47 -14.29 -1.10
C ASP A 60 9.87 -12.85 -1.46
N GLU A 61 10.61 -12.66 -2.56
CA GLU A 61 10.92 -11.32 -3.10
C GLU A 61 9.65 -10.51 -3.32
N PHE A 62 8.65 -11.08 -4.00
CA PHE A 62 7.39 -10.39 -4.27
C PHE A 62 6.53 -10.22 -3.04
N ARG A 63 6.57 -11.19 -2.11
CA ARG A 63 5.90 -11.07 -0.81
C ARG A 63 6.43 -9.85 -0.04
N HIS A 64 7.74 -9.67 0.02
CA HIS A 64 8.35 -8.51 0.68
C HIS A 64 8.01 -7.19 -0.03
N ILE A 65 8.00 -7.16 -1.36
CA ILE A 65 7.53 -6.00 -2.13
C ILE A 65 6.08 -5.66 -1.74
N SER A 66 5.21 -6.66 -1.71
CA SER A 66 3.80 -6.50 -1.36
C SER A 66 3.64 -5.95 0.05
N SER A 67 4.40 -6.47 1.03
CA SER A 67 4.39 -5.97 2.40
C SER A 67 4.77 -4.49 2.48
N LEU A 68 5.79 -4.05 1.72
CA LEU A 68 6.20 -2.64 1.70
C LEU A 68 5.12 -1.73 1.09
N VAL A 69 4.45 -2.19 0.03
CA VAL A 69 3.32 -1.45 -0.56
C VAL A 69 2.18 -1.31 0.45
N LEU A 70 1.75 -2.43 1.04
CA LEU A 70 0.65 -2.42 2.02
C LEU A 70 0.99 -1.55 3.24
N GLN A 71 2.24 -1.59 3.71
CA GLN A 71 2.71 -0.72 4.78
C GLN A 71 2.61 0.77 4.40
N SER A 72 2.92 1.14 3.16
CA SER A 72 2.78 2.52 2.68
C SER A 72 1.32 2.99 2.56
N ASN A 73 0.40 2.06 2.31
CA ASN A 73 -1.04 2.36 2.19
C ASN A 73 -1.78 2.36 3.53
N GLN A 74 -1.18 1.74 4.57
CA GLN A 74 -1.82 1.54 5.87
C GLN A 74 -2.44 2.81 6.47
N GLY A 75 -1.76 3.96 6.34
CA GLY A 75 -2.29 5.23 6.85
C GLY A 75 -3.58 5.67 6.16
N ARG A 76 -3.65 5.51 4.83
CA ARG A 76 -4.85 5.82 4.04
C ARG A 76 -5.97 4.82 4.32
N ASP A 77 -5.64 3.53 4.42
CA ASP A 77 -6.61 2.48 4.74
C ASP A 77 -7.22 2.71 6.12
N LEU A 78 -6.39 3.12 7.09
CA LEU A 78 -6.84 3.47 8.44
C LEU A 78 -7.81 4.65 8.44
N GLU A 79 -7.51 5.71 7.66
CA GLU A 79 -8.39 6.86 7.48
C GLU A 79 -9.74 6.46 6.86
N GLU A 80 -9.72 5.66 5.78
CA GLU A 80 -10.94 5.21 5.10
C GLU A 80 -11.80 4.33 6.00
N LEU A 81 -11.19 3.39 6.74
CA LEU A 81 -11.88 2.53 7.70
C LEU A 81 -12.48 3.35 8.84
N TYR A 82 -11.73 4.32 9.39
CA TYR A 82 -12.23 5.23 10.41
C TYR A 82 -13.50 5.95 9.93
N ASN A 83 -13.47 6.53 8.73
CA ASN A 83 -14.61 7.26 8.18
C ASN A 83 -15.84 6.36 8.00
N LYS A 84 -15.67 5.17 7.42
CA LYS A 84 -16.77 4.21 7.22
C LYS A 84 -17.37 3.70 8.54
N VAL A 85 -16.53 3.34 9.50
CA VAL A 85 -17.00 2.83 10.80
C VAL A 85 -17.67 3.94 11.60
N LYS A 86 -17.12 5.16 11.58
CA LYS A 86 -17.73 6.33 12.24
C LYS A 86 -19.14 6.59 11.71
N GLU A 87 -19.33 6.57 10.39
CA GLU A 87 -20.64 6.78 9.76
C GLU A 87 -21.66 5.74 10.24
N ARG A 88 -21.30 4.45 10.20
CA ARG A 88 -22.18 3.37 10.69
C ARG A 88 -22.46 3.50 12.18
N ALA A 89 -21.44 3.76 13.00
CA ALA A 89 -21.58 3.87 14.44
C ALA A 89 -22.45 5.07 14.87
N LEU A 90 -22.49 6.15 14.08
CA LEU A 90 -23.32 7.33 14.40
C LEU A 90 -24.75 7.20 13.87
N ASN A 91 -24.94 6.57 12.72
CA ASN A 91 -26.25 6.54 12.04
C ASN A 91 -27.04 5.26 12.32
N GLU A 92 -26.38 4.10 12.40
CA GLU A 92 -26.99 2.79 12.61
C GLU A 92 -26.18 1.97 13.64
N PRO A 93 -26.10 2.45 14.90
CA PRO A 93 -25.20 1.88 15.89
C PRO A 93 -25.54 0.42 16.20
N ASN A 94 -24.55 -0.45 16.04
CA ASN A 94 -24.55 -1.79 16.63
C ASN A 94 -23.31 -1.98 17.51
N ALA A 95 -23.38 -2.95 18.42
CA ALA A 95 -22.32 -3.19 19.40
C ALA A 95 -20.95 -3.44 18.75
N LYS A 96 -20.92 -4.09 17.58
CA LYS A 96 -19.69 -4.40 16.85
C LYS A 96 -19.06 -3.14 16.26
N ASP A 97 -19.83 -2.25 15.65
CA ASP A 97 -19.31 -1.01 15.08
C ASP A 97 -18.78 -0.06 16.15
N ILE A 98 -19.44 0.02 17.32
CA ILE A 98 -18.92 0.79 18.47
C ILE A 98 -17.60 0.19 18.96
N GLU A 99 -17.50 -1.13 19.09
CA GLU A 99 -16.27 -1.81 19.51
C GLU A 99 -15.11 -1.56 18.52
N ILE A 100 -15.38 -1.67 17.22
CA ILE A 100 -14.38 -1.39 16.17
C ILE A 100 -13.96 0.08 16.23
N MET A 101 -14.90 1.01 16.42
CA MET A 101 -14.60 2.43 16.52
C MET A 101 -13.67 2.74 17.71
N LEU A 102 -13.92 2.14 18.88
CA LEU A 102 -13.06 2.30 20.05
C LEU A 102 -11.65 1.72 19.82
N LYS A 103 -11.54 0.59 19.12
CA LYS A 103 -10.23 0.02 18.73
C LYS A 103 -9.48 0.95 17.79
N LEU A 104 -10.14 1.50 16.78
CA LEU A 104 -9.53 2.46 15.84
C LEU A 104 -9.07 3.73 16.57
N GLN A 105 -9.87 4.26 17.49
CA GLN A 105 -9.47 5.42 18.32
C GLN A 105 -8.22 5.13 19.15
N LYS A 106 -8.09 3.92 19.69
CA LYS A 106 -6.89 3.50 20.42
C LYS A 106 -5.66 3.47 19.51
N GLU A 107 -5.77 2.83 18.34
CA GLU A 107 -4.68 2.75 17.35
C GLU A 107 -4.22 4.15 16.91
N ILE A 108 -5.16 5.03 16.61
CA ILE A 108 -4.88 6.45 16.26
C ILE A 108 -4.14 7.14 17.41
N GLY A 109 -4.52 6.88 18.66
CA GLY A 109 -3.84 7.42 19.83
C GLY A 109 -2.40 6.92 20.00
N GLU A 110 -2.10 5.69 19.57
CA GLU A 110 -0.75 5.14 19.55
C GLU A 110 0.09 5.80 18.45
N HIS A 111 -0.44 5.87 17.22
CA HIS A 111 0.22 6.59 16.11
C HIS A 111 0.45 8.08 16.41
N TYR A 112 -0.47 8.74 17.12
CA TYR A 112 -0.28 10.13 17.55
C TYR A 112 0.95 10.29 18.44
N LYS A 113 1.16 9.37 19.39
CA LYS A 113 2.34 9.41 20.27
C LYS A 113 3.62 9.16 19.50
N ASP A 114 3.62 8.21 18.57
CA ASP A 114 4.78 7.92 17.73
C ASP A 114 5.12 9.10 16.83
N ALA A 115 4.10 9.74 16.22
CA ALA A 115 4.29 10.97 15.46
C ALA A 115 4.87 12.09 16.33
N GLN A 116 4.39 12.27 17.57
CA GLN A 116 4.95 13.26 18.49
C GLN A 116 6.44 13.00 18.77
N ARG A 117 6.86 11.75 18.99
CA ARG A 117 8.27 11.39 19.22
C ARG A 117 9.12 11.70 17.98
N TYR A 118 8.68 11.23 16.82
CA TYR A 118 9.35 11.43 15.54
C TYR A 118 9.56 12.92 15.23
N PHE A 119 8.50 13.74 15.31
CA PHE A 119 8.59 15.17 14.98
C PHE A 119 9.26 16.03 16.06
N LYS A 120 9.38 15.54 17.30
CA LYS A 120 10.16 16.20 18.35
C LYS A 120 11.65 15.83 18.32
N GLY A 121 12.05 14.89 17.46
CA GLY A 121 13.43 14.41 17.39
C GLY A 121 13.84 13.56 18.61
N GLU A 122 12.85 12.98 19.31
CA GLU A 122 13.06 11.97 20.35
C GLU A 122 13.16 10.59 19.67
N GLU A 123 14.24 10.35 18.92
CA GLU A 123 14.65 9.01 18.47
C GLU A 123 15.76 8.45 19.36
#